data_AF-A0A1D9G9N1-F1
#
_entry.id   AF-A0A1D9G9N1-F1
#
_cell.length_a   1.000
_cell.length_b   1.000
_cell.length_c   1.000
_cell.angle_alpha   90.00
_cell.angle_beta   90.00
_cell.angle_gamma   90.00
#
_symmetry.space_group_name_H-M   'P 1'
#
loop_
_entity.id
_entity.type
_entity.pdbx_description
1 polymer ?
#
loop_
_entity_poly.entity_id
_entity_poly.type
_entity_poly.pdbx_seq_one_letter_code
_entity_poly.pdbx_strand_id
1 'polypeptide(L)'
;MKKLFSIFLLTLAVLAFTFISFPQETLAANVCEAESVSNSISGKVSTKITFVNKSNDLIKTYWLDYQGNRTYYYQLKSGQGYTQQTYVTHPWVITDEQDNCLGVYYPDGQARTVNYSG
;
A
#
# COMPACT_ATOMS: atom_id res chain seq x y z
N MET A 1 14.99 -17.09 -56.67
CA MET A 1 14.95 -16.09 -57.76
C MET A 1 15.29 -14.74 -57.17
N LYS A 2 16.47 -14.22 -57.52
CA LYS A 2 16.99 -12.90 -57.13
C LYS A 2 16.32 -11.83 -57.99
N LYS A 3 15.87 -10.70 -57.42
CA LYS A 3 16.15 -9.34 -57.95
C LYS A 3 16.06 -8.30 -56.82
N LEU A 4 17.20 -7.66 -56.60
CA LEU A 4 17.41 -6.43 -55.83
C LEU A 4 16.61 -5.27 -56.44
N PHE A 5 16.18 -4.32 -55.61
CA PHE A 5 16.37 -2.91 -55.89
C PHE A 5 16.95 -2.21 -54.65
N SER A 6 18.09 -1.57 -54.89
CA SER A 6 18.89 -0.78 -53.97
C SER A 6 18.54 0.70 -54.13
N ILE A 7 18.96 1.49 -53.13
CA ILE A 7 19.28 2.94 -53.12
C ILE A 7 18.44 3.69 -52.07
N PHE A 8 18.95 3.88 -50.84
CA PHE A 8 19.87 4.93 -50.37
C PHE A 8 19.11 6.14 -49.82
N LEU A 9 19.14 6.33 -48.50
CA LEU A 9 19.34 7.63 -47.86
C LEU A 9 19.56 7.39 -46.36
N LEU A 10 20.82 7.48 -45.95
CA LEU A 10 21.18 7.75 -44.57
C LEU A 10 20.51 9.08 -44.16
N THR A 11 19.38 9.02 -43.46
CA THR A 11 18.95 10.13 -42.62
C THR A 11 19.41 9.84 -41.21
N LEU A 12 20.56 10.40 -40.89
CA LEU A 12 21.09 10.58 -39.56
C LEU A 12 20.12 11.47 -38.77
N ALA A 13 19.14 10.89 -38.09
CA ALA A 13 18.33 11.61 -37.12
C ALA A 13 18.15 10.70 -35.91
N VAL A 14 18.97 10.99 -34.89
CA VAL A 14 18.86 10.45 -33.55
C VAL A 14 17.45 10.79 -33.04
N LEU A 15 16.52 9.85 -33.16
CA LEU A 15 15.47 9.75 -32.18
C LEU A 15 15.93 8.65 -31.25
N ALA A 16 16.87 9.02 -30.38
CA ALA A 16 16.88 8.46 -29.05
C ALA A 16 15.43 8.57 -28.59
N PHE A 17 14.69 7.46 -28.65
CA PHE A 17 13.63 7.23 -27.71
C PHE A 17 14.33 7.37 -26.38
N THR A 18 14.30 8.58 -25.84
CA THR A 18 14.44 8.77 -24.43
C THR A 18 13.43 7.78 -23.88
N PHE A 19 13.95 6.68 -23.33
CA PHE A 19 13.22 5.97 -22.30
C PHE A 19 12.94 7.06 -21.29
N ILE A 20 11.76 7.68 -21.39
CA ILE A 20 11.21 8.41 -20.28
C ILE A 20 11.11 7.29 -19.25
N SER A 21 12.11 7.21 -18.38
CA SER A 21 12.00 6.47 -17.14
C SER A 21 10.88 7.18 -16.40
N PHE A 22 9.65 6.82 -16.72
CA PHE A 22 8.53 7.10 -15.86
C PHE A 22 8.94 6.51 -14.51
N PRO A 23 9.01 7.32 -13.44
CA PRO A 23 9.22 6.75 -12.14
C PRO A 23 8.07 5.75 -11.99
N GLN A 24 8.41 4.47 -11.87
CA GLN A 24 7.45 3.47 -11.45
C GLN A 24 7.11 3.84 -10.02
N GLU A 25 6.11 4.70 -9.85
CA GLU A 25 5.48 4.92 -8.55
C GLU A 25 5.17 3.54 -8.01
N THR A 26 5.95 3.17 -7.00
CA THR A 26 5.87 1.84 -6.42
C THR A 26 4.47 1.69 -5.87
N LEU A 27 3.81 0.56 -6.10
CA LEU A 27 2.47 0.31 -5.55
C LEU A 27 2.40 0.59 -4.04
N ALA A 28 3.50 0.40 -3.33
CA ALA A 28 3.66 0.78 -1.93
C ALA A 28 3.54 2.29 -1.65
N ALA A 29 4.07 3.16 -2.52
CA ALA A 29 3.93 4.61 -2.39
C ALA A 29 2.44 5.00 -2.44
N ASN A 30 1.71 4.50 -3.44
CA ASN A 30 0.27 4.80 -3.63
C ASN A 30 -0.58 4.31 -2.43
N VAL A 31 -0.21 3.19 -1.82
CA VAL A 31 -0.93 2.63 -0.66
C VAL A 31 -0.69 3.48 0.59
N CYS A 32 0.48 4.07 0.74
CA CYS A 32 0.83 4.89 1.90
C CYS A 32 0.49 6.37 1.74
N GLU A 33 0.35 6.88 0.52
CA GLU A 33 -0.23 8.21 0.25
C GLU A 33 -1.64 8.34 0.84
N ALA A 34 -2.43 7.25 0.78
CA ALA A 34 -3.78 7.18 1.32
C ALA A 34 -3.84 7.51 2.82
N GLU A 35 -2.74 7.31 3.57
CA GLU A 35 -2.67 7.63 4.99
C GLU A 35 -2.86 9.14 5.22
N SER A 36 -2.16 9.97 4.46
CA SER A 36 -2.12 11.43 4.65
C SER A 36 -3.47 12.13 4.41
N VAL A 37 -4.36 11.46 3.67
CA VAL A 37 -5.71 11.95 3.33
C VAL A 37 -6.81 11.24 4.12
N SER A 38 -6.44 10.37 5.06
CA SER A 38 -7.38 9.56 5.83
C SER A 38 -7.49 10.02 7.27
N ASN A 39 -8.71 10.14 7.75
CA ASN A 39 -9.03 10.30 9.16
C ASN A 39 -10.31 9.52 9.46
N SER A 40 -10.49 9.14 10.71
CA SER A 40 -11.76 8.56 11.14
C SER A 40 -12.87 9.60 11.12
N ILE A 41 -14.09 9.12 10.92
CA ILE A 41 -15.32 9.85 11.24
C ILE A 41 -16.20 8.99 12.15
N SER A 42 -17.07 9.62 12.93
CA SER A 42 -17.97 8.90 13.82
C SER A 42 -18.88 7.96 13.01
N GLY A 43 -18.83 6.68 13.33
CA GLY A 43 -19.62 5.64 12.69
C GLY A 43 -20.38 4.80 13.71
N LYS A 44 -21.53 4.24 13.30
CA LYS A 44 -22.34 3.35 14.15
C LYS A 44 -22.25 1.87 13.75
N VAL A 45 -21.68 1.58 12.59
CA VAL A 45 -21.56 0.20 12.09
C VAL A 45 -20.26 -0.38 12.62
N SER A 46 -20.38 -1.24 13.63
CA SER A 46 -19.24 -1.91 14.24
C SER A 46 -18.86 -3.18 13.47
N THR A 47 -17.57 -3.45 13.38
CA THR A 47 -16.99 -4.62 12.70
C THR A 47 -15.74 -5.10 13.47
N LYS A 48 -15.08 -6.14 12.96
CA LYS A 48 -13.81 -6.67 13.48
C LYS A 48 -12.76 -6.74 12.38
N ILE A 49 -11.53 -6.43 12.74
CA ILE A 49 -10.37 -6.70 11.90
C ILE A 49 -9.45 -7.65 12.64
N THR A 50 -8.98 -8.67 11.94
CA THR A 50 -7.89 -9.54 12.40
C THR A 50 -6.66 -9.22 11.58
N PHE A 51 -5.65 -8.62 12.19
CA PHE A 51 -4.33 -8.46 11.56
C PHE A 51 -3.52 -9.73 11.77
N VAL A 52 -2.83 -10.20 10.72
CA VAL A 52 -1.93 -11.35 10.77
C VAL A 52 -0.63 -10.97 10.09
N ASN A 53 0.48 -11.08 10.84
CA ASN A 53 1.81 -10.90 10.30
C ASN A 53 2.33 -12.24 9.78
N LYS A 54 2.37 -12.40 8.47
CA LYS A 54 2.95 -13.55 7.77
C LYS A 54 4.38 -13.31 7.28
N SER A 55 4.92 -12.11 7.47
CA SER A 55 6.32 -11.79 7.19
C SER A 55 7.24 -12.32 8.30
N ASN A 56 8.55 -12.23 8.09
CA ASN A 56 9.55 -12.52 9.13
C ASN A 56 9.87 -11.30 10.00
N ASP A 57 9.44 -10.11 9.58
CA ASP A 57 9.71 -8.86 10.26
C ASP A 57 8.67 -8.58 11.35
N LEU A 58 8.95 -7.59 12.18
CA LEU A 58 8.00 -7.03 13.13
C LEU A 58 7.18 -5.94 12.44
N ILE A 59 5.86 -5.97 12.64
CA ILE A 59 4.97 -4.90 12.18
C ILE A 59 4.19 -4.29 13.34
N LYS A 60 3.75 -3.05 13.16
CA LYS A 60 2.88 -2.34 14.09
C LYS A 60 1.57 -1.98 13.41
N THR A 61 0.51 -1.88 14.21
CA THR A 61 -0.84 -1.53 13.78
C THR A 61 -1.30 -0.27 14.50
N TYR A 62 -1.86 0.65 13.74
CA TYR A 62 -2.34 1.94 14.20
C TYR A 62 -3.76 2.19 13.70
N TRP A 63 -4.58 2.80 14.53
CA TRP A 63 -5.82 3.43 14.10
C TRP A 63 -5.54 4.88 13.74
N LEU A 64 -6.09 5.39 12.64
CA LEU A 64 -6.08 6.83 12.38
C LEU A 64 -7.25 7.48 13.11
N ASP A 65 -6.95 8.35 14.07
CA ASP A 65 -7.97 9.03 14.86
C ASP A 65 -8.79 10.03 14.01
N TYR A 66 -9.69 10.77 14.67
CA TYR A 66 -10.55 11.74 14.00
C TYR A 66 -9.81 12.95 13.41
N GLN A 67 -8.54 13.15 13.76
CA GLN A 67 -7.66 14.16 13.21
C GLN A 67 -6.67 13.58 12.18
N GLY A 68 -6.70 12.27 11.95
CA GLY A 68 -5.76 11.57 11.08
C GLY A 68 -4.45 11.21 11.77
N ASN A 69 -4.31 11.39 13.08
CA ASN A 69 -3.10 10.96 13.79
C ASN A 69 -3.14 9.47 14.07
N ARG A 70 -1.97 8.83 14.01
CA ARG A 70 -1.80 7.43 14.42
C ARG A 70 -2.01 7.28 15.93
N THR A 71 -2.95 6.42 16.31
CA THR A 71 -3.10 5.86 17.65
C THR A 71 -2.60 4.42 17.63
N TYR A 72 -1.56 4.12 18.41
CA TYR A 72 -0.98 2.77 18.49
C TYR A 72 -1.93 1.77 19.14
N TYR A 73 -1.98 0.54 18.59
CA TYR A 73 -2.77 -0.56 19.16
C TYR A 73 -1.94 -1.79 19.47
N TYR A 74 -1.23 -2.33 18.47
CA TYR A 74 -0.58 -3.62 18.64
C TYR A 74 0.64 -3.80 17.76
N GLN A 75 1.61 -4.52 18.29
CA GLN A 75 2.82 -4.95 17.61
C GLN A 75 2.77 -6.47 17.39
N LEU A 76 2.99 -6.89 16.15
CA LEU A 76 2.90 -8.29 15.72
C LEU A 76 4.30 -8.77 15.32
N LYS A 77 4.82 -9.76 16.05
CA LYS A 77 5.96 -10.57 15.60
C LYS A 77 5.54 -11.47 14.44
N SER A 78 6.53 -12.05 13.76
CA SER A 78 6.31 -13.06 12.73
C SER A 78 5.35 -14.17 13.20
N GLY A 79 4.37 -14.49 12.36
CA GLY A 79 3.35 -15.51 12.59
C GLY A 79 2.23 -15.10 13.55
N GLN A 80 2.30 -13.93 14.19
CA GLN A 80 1.28 -13.51 15.15
C GLN A 80 0.04 -12.95 14.47
N GLY A 81 -1.10 -13.08 15.16
CA GLY A 81 -2.36 -12.43 14.79
C GLY A 81 -2.98 -11.69 15.97
N TYR A 82 -3.74 -10.64 15.66
CA TYR A 82 -4.43 -9.79 16.63
C TYR A 82 -5.78 -9.32 16.08
N THR A 83 -6.83 -9.46 16.89
CA THR A 83 -8.20 -9.06 16.52
C THR A 83 -8.63 -7.83 17.30
N GLN A 84 -9.10 -6.80 16.58
CA GLN A 84 -9.61 -5.56 17.15
C GLN A 84 -11.05 -5.30 16.70
N GLN A 85 -11.94 -5.00 17.66
CA GLN A 85 -13.26 -4.45 17.37
C GLN A 85 -13.11 -2.99 16.91
N THR A 86 -13.79 -2.59 15.85
CA THR A 86 -13.70 -1.23 15.31
C THR A 86 -14.98 -0.83 14.58
N TYR A 87 -14.94 0.21 13.76
CA TYR A 87 -16.04 0.69 12.94
C TYR A 87 -15.64 0.78 11.47
N VAL A 88 -16.62 0.68 10.57
CA VAL A 88 -16.39 0.77 9.11
C VAL A 88 -15.77 2.11 8.67
N THR A 89 -15.89 3.14 9.51
CA THR A 89 -15.38 4.49 9.26
C THR A 89 -13.99 4.72 9.84
N HIS A 90 -13.33 3.69 10.39
CA HIS A 90 -12.05 3.80 11.07
C HIS A 90 -10.92 3.20 10.23
N PRO A 91 -10.16 4.00 9.47
CA PRO A 91 -9.00 3.50 8.75
C PRO A 91 -7.87 3.08 9.70
N TRP A 92 -7.09 2.09 9.26
CA TRP A 92 -5.98 1.50 9.98
C TRP A 92 -4.71 1.56 9.17
N VAL A 93 -3.57 1.78 9.81
CA VAL A 93 -2.24 1.76 9.19
C VAL A 93 -1.44 0.59 9.74
N ILE A 94 -0.75 -0.11 8.85
CA ILE A 94 0.27 -1.09 9.17
C ILE A 94 1.62 -0.45 8.85
N THR A 95 2.56 -0.55 9.78
CA THR A 95 3.93 -0.03 9.61
C THR A 95 4.96 -1.10 9.92
N ASP A 96 6.20 -0.87 9.51
CA ASP A 96 7.35 -1.62 10.02
C ASP A 96 7.69 -1.21 11.46
N GLU A 97 8.79 -1.74 11.98
CA GLU A 97 9.31 -1.41 13.31
C GLU A 97 9.72 0.08 13.45
N GLN A 98 10.14 0.73 12.37
CA GLN A 98 10.60 2.11 12.33
C GLN A 98 9.49 3.12 12.01
N ASP A 99 8.23 2.68 12.01
CA ASP A 99 7.05 3.50 11.70
C ASP A 99 6.93 3.94 10.23
N ASN A 100 7.65 3.31 9.31
CA ASN A 100 7.41 3.50 7.89
C ASN A 100 6.11 2.79 7.51
N CYS A 101 5.22 3.50 6.81
CA CYS A 101 3.97 2.91 6.36
C CYS A 101 4.23 1.74 5.40
N LEU A 102 3.48 0.66 5.61
CA LEU A 102 3.43 -0.53 4.76
C LEU A 102 2.05 -0.69 4.11
N GLY A 103 1.00 -0.12 4.70
CA GLY A 103 -0.35 -0.24 4.18
C GLY A 103 -1.40 0.54 4.95
N VAL A 104 -2.44 1.00 4.25
CA VAL A 104 -3.68 1.50 4.87
C VAL A 104 -4.82 0.54 4.57
N TYR A 105 -5.63 0.25 5.59
CA TYR A 105 -6.78 -0.64 5.50
C TYR A 105 -8.07 0.07 5.93
N TYR A 106 -9.11 -0.06 5.10
CA TYR A 106 -10.44 0.50 5.34
C TYR A 106 -11.41 -0.65 5.66
N PRO A 107 -12.00 -0.68 6.85
CA PRO A 107 -12.90 -1.77 7.22
C PRO A 107 -14.22 -1.68 6.45
N ASP A 108 -14.75 -2.83 6.03
CA ASP A 108 -16.12 -2.95 5.51
C ASP A 108 -17.06 -3.45 6.62
N GLY A 109 -18.35 -3.58 6.30
CA GLY A 109 -19.36 -4.07 7.25
C GLY A 109 -19.19 -5.54 7.68
N GLN A 110 -18.21 -6.26 7.11
CA GLN A 110 -17.93 -7.65 7.45
C GLN A 110 -16.64 -7.76 8.27
N ALA A 111 -16.55 -8.78 9.11
CA ALA A 111 -15.30 -9.09 9.78
C ALA A 111 -14.27 -9.59 8.76
N ARG A 112 -13.05 -9.08 8.81
CA ARG A 112 -12.00 -9.40 7.83
C ARG A 112 -10.67 -9.73 8.48
N THR A 113 -9.89 -10.55 7.78
CA THR A 113 -8.48 -10.81 8.11
C THR A 113 -7.58 -10.08 7.13
N VAL A 114 -6.71 -9.22 7.64
CA VAL A 114 -5.66 -8.53 6.88
C VAL A 114 -4.35 -9.28 7.10
N ASN A 115 -3.86 -9.90 6.04
CA ASN A 115 -2.58 -10.60 6.07
C ASN A 115 -1.51 -9.66 5.50
N TYR A 116 -0.50 -9.33 6.30
CA TYR A 116 0.71 -8.70 5.80
C TYR A 116 1.76 -9.78 5.55
N SER A 117 2.30 -9.87 4.33
CA SER A 117 3.30 -10.89 3.98
C SER A 117 4.70 -10.37 3.70
N GLY A 118 4.88 -9.06 3.44
CA GLY A 118 6.20 -8.46 3.15
C GLY A 118 6.81 -8.92 1.82
#